data_AF-A0A7C3ULT1-F1
#
_entry.id   AF-A0A7C3ULT1-F1
#
_cell.length_a   1.000
_cell.length_b   1.000
_cell.length_c   1.000
_cell.angle_alpha   90.00
_cell.angle_beta   90.00
_cell.angle_gamma   90.00
#
_symmetry.space_group_name_H-M   'P 1'
#
loop_
_entity.id
_entity.type
_entity.pdbx_description
1 polymer ?
#
loop_
_entity_poly.entity_id
_entity_poly.type
_entity_poly.pdbx_seq_one_letter_code
_entity_poly.pdbx_strand_id
1 'polypeptide(L)'
;MARKRILNEVGENADNEQKINETVEPVKEEKIEKPVEYFIFDFPVTGYGEHTFSGNTKLAEEKAKKEGLIIVEIQHTTTYTRVKFKK
;
A
#
# COMPACT_ATOMS: atom_id res chain seq x y z
N MET A 1 5.47 70.48 10.68
CA MET A 1 4.14 70.10 11.20
C MET A 1 3.96 68.59 11.02
N ALA A 2 3.71 67.88 12.12
CA ALA A 2 2.53 67.01 12.34
C ALA A 2 2.45 65.80 11.39
N ARG A 3 2.71 64.57 11.90
CA ARG A 3 1.72 63.57 12.37
C ARG A 3 0.76 63.18 11.23
N LYS A 4 0.39 61.94 10.96
CA LYS A 4 0.25 60.68 11.72
C LYS A 4 -0.24 59.69 10.65
N ARG A 5 0.09 58.39 10.74
CA ARG A 5 -0.83 57.28 11.11
C ARG A 5 -2.15 57.21 10.35
N ILE A 6 -2.78 56.07 10.09
CA ILE A 6 -2.60 54.60 10.19
C ILE A 6 -3.86 54.10 9.43
N LEU A 7 -3.85 52.84 8.99
CA LEU A 7 -5.05 52.09 8.59
C LEU A 7 -6.31 52.45 9.41
N ASN A 8 -7.48 52.38 8.79
CA ASN A 8 -8.77 52.12 9.41
C ASN A 8 -9.71 51.73 8.25
N GLU A 9 -10.64 50.78 8.32
CA GLU A 9 -11.25 50.05 9.43
C GLU A 9 -12.04 48.87 8.81
N VAL A 10 -11.97 47.63 9.34
CA VAL A 10 -12.86 47.00 10.36
C VAL A 10 -14.25 46.61 9.78
N GLY A 11 -14.88 45.47 10.09
CA GLY A 11 -14.76 44.51 11.20
C GLY A 11 -15.16 43.08 10.79
N GLU A 12 -15.39 42.12 11.68
CA GLU A 12 -15.88 42.18 13.06
C GLU A 12 -15.38 40.97 13.89
N ASN A 13 -15.33 41.16 15.20
CA ASN A 13 -14.84 40.24 16.23
C ASN A 13 -15.83 39.11 16.57
N ALA A 14 -15.33 37.97 17.09
CA ALA A 14 -15.81 37.40 18.36
C ALA A 14 -14.93 36.23 18.82
N ASP A 15 -14.38 36.40 20.03
CA ASP A 15 -13.77 35.44 20.95
C ASP A 15 -14.31 33.99 20.91
N ASN A 16 -13.40 33.02 20.99
CA ASN A 16 -13.58 31.92 21.95
C ASN A 16 -12.23 31.25 22.27
N GLU A 17 -11.75 31.43 23.51
CA GLU A 17 -10.71 30.60 24.10
C GLU A 17 -11.18 29.14 24.18
N GLN A 18 -10.47 28.20 23.55
CA GLN A 18 -10.56 26.79 23.90
C GLN A 18 -9.19 26.28 24.35
N LYS A 19 -9.02 26.20 25.67
CA LYS A 19 -8.01 25.35 26.32
C LYS A 19 -8.25 23.91 25.88
N ILE A 20 -7.32 23.34 25.12
CA ILE A 20 -7.28 21.89 24.88
C ILE A 20 -6.33 21.27 25.90
N ASN A 21 -6.94 20.55 26.85
CA ASN A 21 -6.25 19.73 27.83
C ASN A 21 -5.43 18.64 27.12
N GLU A 22 -4.14 18.54 27.45
CA GLU A 22 -3.27 17.42 27.09
C GLU A 22 -3.87 16.11 27.65
N THR A 23 -4.49 15.31 26.77
CA THR A 23 -4.71 13.90 27.02
C THR A 23 -3.63 13.16 26.26
N VAL A 24 -2.57 12.78 26.97
CA VAL A 24 -1.54 11.87 26.45
C VAL A 24 -2.22 10.52 26.24
N GLU A 25 -2.58 10.21 25.00
CA GLU A 25 -3.02 8.86 24.65
C GLU A 25 -1.86 7.89 24.90
N PRO A 26 -2.10 6.72 25.52
CA PRO A 26 -1.06 5.72 25.70
C PRO A 26 -0.55 5.30 24.32
N VAL A 27 0.77 5.41 24.13
CA VAL A 27 1.48 4.92 22.95
C VAL A 27 1.01 3.49 22.67
N LYS A 28 0.17 3.32 21.65
CA LYS A 28 -0.18 2.01 21.14
C LYS A 28 1.14 1.36 20.76
N GLU A 29 1.46 0.24 21.39
CA GLU A 29 2.56 -0.62 20.98
C GLU A 29 2.44 -0.82 19.47
N GLU A 30 3.34 -0.20 18.71
CA GLU A 30 3.54 -0.53 17.30
C GLU A 30 3.86 -2.02 17.28
N LYS A 31 2.86 -2.84 16.89
CA LYS A 31 3.14 -4.19 16.44
C LYS A 31 4.12 -4.01 15.30
N ILE A 32 5.38 -4.36 15.57
CA ILE A 32 6.42 -4.46 14.56
C ILE A 32 5.91 -5.54 13.59
N GLU A 33 5.18 -5.12 12.57
CA GLU A 33 4.77 -6.00 11.49
C GLU A 33 6.06 -6.50 10.86
N LYS A 34 6.33 -7.80 11.02
CA LYS A 34 7.46 -8.42 10.32
C LYS A 34 7.30 -8.07 8.83
N PRO A 35 8.38 -7.62 8.16
CA PRO A 35 8.28 -7.28 6.74
C PRO A 35 7.81 -8.52 5.99
N VAL A 36 6.64 -8.42 5.37
CA VAL A 36 6.11 -9.47 4.50
C VAL A 36 6.83 -9.36 3.18
N GLU A 37 7.57 -10.41 2.81
CA GLU A 37 8.30 -10.44 1.54
C GLU A 37 7.37 -10.90 0.42
N TYR A 38 7.33 -10.11 -0.66
CA TYR A 38 6.60 -10.45 -1.87
C TYR A 38 7.56 -10.74 -3.02
N PHE A 39 7.27 -11.79 -3.77
CA PHE A 39 8.06 -12.20 -4.93
C PHE A 39 7.16 -12.24 -6.16
N ILE A 40 7.68 -11.82 -7.31
CA ILE A 40 6.95 -11.89 -8.58
C ILE A 40 7.76 -12.80 -9.52
N PHE A 41 7.09 -13.81 -10.07
CA PHE A 41 7.67 -14.66 -11.11
C PHE A 41 6.80 -14.66 -12.35
N ASP A 42 7.44 -14.53 -13.50
CA ASP A 42 6.81 -14.61 -14.81
C ASP A 42 7.14 -15.96 -15.45
N PHE A 43 6.11 -16.76 -15.69
CA PHE A 43 6.20 -18.02 -16.41
C PHE A 43 5.90 -17.77 -17.88
N PRO A 44 6.87 -17.90 -18.81
CA PRO A 44 6.64 -17.62 -20.22
C PRO A 44 5.60 -18.60 -20.81
N VAL A 45 4.75 -18.08 -21.68
CA VAL A 45 3.77 -18.86 -22.46
C VAL A 45 4.46 -19.21 -23.77
N THR A 46 4.92 -20.47 -23.91
CA THR A 46 5.69 -20.92 -25.08
C THR A 46 4.83 -21.54 -26.19
N GLY A 47 3.51 -21.41 -26.12
CA GLY A 47 2.58 -21.96 -27.11
C GLY A 47 1.16 -21.40 -27.00
N TYR A 48 0.39 -21.55 -28.07
CA TYR A 48 -1.00 -21.09 -28.15
C TYR A 48 -1.96 -22.19 -27.68
N GLY A 49 -2.86 -21.89 -26.74
CA GLY A 49 -3.92 -22.80 -26.31
C GLY A 49 -4.30 -22.67 -24.84
N GLU A 50 -5.51 -23.13 -24.51
CA GLU A 50 -6.10 -23.10 -23.17
C GLU A 50 -5.24 -23.86 -22.13
N HIS A 51 -4.48 -24.85 -22.57
CA HIS A 51 -3.62 -25.66 -21.71
C HIS A 51 -2.32 -24.96 -21.27
N THR A 52 -1.85 -23.92 -21.97
CA THR A 52 -0.59 -23.25 -21.61
C THR A 52 -0.71 -22.50 -20.28
N PHE A 53 -1.88 -21.89 -20.02
CA PHE A 53 -2.13 -21.20 -18.75
C PHE A 53 -2.25 -22.16 -17.58
N SER A 54 -2.99 -23.27 -17.75
CA SER A 54 -3.13 -24.28 -16.71
C SER A 54 -1.80 -24.98 -16.37
N GLY A 55 -0.93 -25.19 -17.36
CA GLY A 55 0.44 -25.67 -17.12
C GLY A 55 1.27 -24.71 -16.27
N ASN A 56 1.25 -23.42 -16.60
CA ASN A 56 1.97 -22.39 -15.83
C ASN A 56 1.43 -22.23 -14.40
N THR A 57 0.11 -22.35 -14.21
CA THR A 57 -0.49 -22.34 -12.87
C THR A 57 0.00 -23.52 -12.02
N LYS A 58 0.02 -24.74 -12.57
CA LYS A 58 0.54 -25.92 -11.86
C LYS A 58 2.01 -25.76 -11.48
N LEU A 59 2.84 -25.24 -12.39
CA LEU A 59 4.25 -24.96 -12.11
C LEU A 59 4.42 -23.94 -10.97
N ALA A 60 3.57 -22.92 -10.93
CA ALA A 60 3.56 -21.94 -9.85
C ALA A 60 3.17 -22.56 -8.50
N GLU A 61 2.18 -23.45 -8.48
CA GLU A 61 1.76 -24.20 -7.28
C GLU A 61 2.88 -25.11 -6.75
N GLU A 62 3.54 -25.86 -7.64
CA GLU A 62 4.68 -26.71 -7.27
C GLU A 62 5.83 -25.90 -6.70
N LYS A 63 6.14 -24.74 -7.29
CA LYS A 63 7.15 -23.81 -6.79
C LYS A 63 6.78 -23.26 -5.42
N ALA A 64 5.53 -22.83 -5.23
CA ALA A 64 5.01 -22.38 -3.94
C ALA A 64 5.21 -23.45 -2.86
N LYS A 65 4.80 -24.68 -3.14
CA LYS A 65 4.95 -25.80 -2.20
C LYS A 65 6.42 -26.10 -1.89
N LYS A 66 7.29 -26.06 -2.89
CA LYS A 66 8.73 -26.36 -2.74
C LYS A 66 9.46 -25.29 -1.92
N GLU A 67 9.10 -24.03 -2.10
CA GLU A 67 9.80 -22.88 -1.48
C GLU A 67 9.10 -22.36 -0.22
N GLY A 68 7.96 -22.97 0.17
CA GLY A 68 7.16 -22.52 1.31
C GLY A 68 6.50 -21.17 1.07
N LEU A 69 6.15 -20.86 -0.18
CA LEU A 69 5.52 -19.60 -0.57
C LEU A 69 4.01 -19.76 -0.68
N ILE A 70 3.28 -18.65 -0.51
CA ILE A 70 1.84 -18.57 -0.69
C ILE A 70 1.56 -17.80 -1.98
N ILE A 71 0.76 -18.35 -2.89
CA ILE A 71 0.29 -17.63 -4.07
C ILE A 71 -0.76 -16.60 -3.62
N VAL A 72 -0.53 -15.34 -3.97
CA VAL A 72 -1.41 -14.21 -3.64
C VAL A 72 -2.24 -13.80 -4.86
N GLU A 73 -1.64 -13.86 -6.05
CA GLU A 73 -2.25 -13.40 -7.29
C GLU A 73 -1.66 -14.14 -8.48
N ILE A 74 -2.51 -14.45 -9.47
CA ILE A 74 -2.11 -15.02 -10.76
C ILE A 74 -2.74 -14.15 -11.85
N GLN A 75 -1.91 -13.68 -12.78
CA GLN A 75 -2.33 -12.91 -13.94
C GLN A 75 -1.86 -13.62 -15.21
N HIS A 76 -2.81 -13.95 -16.10
CA HIS A 76 -2.52 -14.51 -17.40
C HIS A 76 -2.45 -13.41 -18.46
N THR A 77 -1.42 -13.47 -19.30
CA THR A 77 -1.26 -12.63 -20.49
C THR A 77 -0.95 -13.52 -21.67
N THR A 78 -1.07 -13.01 -22.89
CA THR A 78 -0.74 -13.78 -24.11
C THR A 78 0.72 -14.25 -24.15
N THR A 79 1.62 -13.63 -23.38
CA THR A 79 3.06 -13.89 -23.40
C THR A 79 3.60 -14.56 -22.14
N TYR A 80 2.94 -14.40 -21.00
CA TYR A 80 3.37 -14.96 -19.71
C TYR A 80 2.22 -15.11 -18.71
N THR A 81 2.41 -15.98 -17.73
CA THR A 81 1.64 -16.02 -16.49
C THR A 81 2.47 -15.39 -15.39
N ARG A 82 2.04 -14.25 -14.85
CA ARG A 82 2.67 -13.59 -13.71
C ARG A 82 2.05 -14.09 -12.43
N VAL A 83 2.89 -14.50 -11.48
CA VAL A 83 2.44 -14.99 -10.17
C VAL A 83 3.13 -14.19 -9.07
N LYS A 84 2.30 -13.64 -8.18
CA LYS A 84 2.76 -12.96 -6.97
C LYS A 84 2.72 -13.95 -5.82
N PHE A 85 3.86 -14.12 -5.16
CA PHE A 85 4.04 -14.96 -3.99
C PHE A 85 4.28 -14.10 -2.74
N LYS A 86 3.94 -14.67 -1.59
CA LYS A 86 4.22 -14.15 -0.25
C LYS A 86 5.00 -15.20 0.54
N LYS A 87 5.99 -14.76 1.32
CA LYS A 87 6.72 -15.59 2.28
C LYS A 87 6.52 -15.08 3.71
#